data_AF-A0A1A0VNR4-F1
#
_entry.id   AF-A0A1A0VNR4-F1
#
_cell.length_a   1.000
_cell.length_b   1.000
_cell.length_c   1.000
_cell.angle_alpha   90.00
_cell.angle_beta   90.00
_cell.angle_gamma   90.00
#
_symmetry.space_group_name_H-M   'P 1'
#
loop_
_entity.id
_entity.type
_entity.pdbx_description
1 polymer ?
#
loop_
_entity_poly.entity_id
_entity_poly.type
_entity_poly.pdbx_seq_one_letter_code
_entity_poly.pdbx_strand_id
1 'polypeptide(L)' 'MGWAIRLGRPGSIIVVDNVTRFGRVLAPAPDDAQAQAVRDMLEMMGADPRLDTAAIQTVGTKGWDGFAVALVR' A
#
# COMPACT_ATOMS: atom_id res chain seq x y z
N MET A 1 5.56 -7.60 0.97
CA MET A 1 4.49 -8.38 0.29
C MET A 1 4.84 -9.79 -0.12
N GLY A 2 6.10 -10.16 -0.36
CA GLY A 2 6.44 -11.52 -0.83
C GLY A 2 5.81 -12.67 -0.04
N TRP A 3 5.72 -12.56 1.29
CA TRP A 3 5.02 -13.53 2.13
C TRP A 3 3.50 -13.53 1.95
N ALA A 4 2.87 -12.35 1.86
CA ALA A 4 1.43 -12.25 1.66
C ALA A 4 1.00 -12.88 0.32
N ILE A 5 1.79 -12.67 -0.74
CA ILE A 5 1.57 -13.31 -2.04
C ILE A 5 1.80 -14.82 -1.95
N ARG A 6 2.91 -15.25 -1.33
CA ARG A 6 3.29 -16.67 -1.20
C ARG A 6 2.27 -17.49 -0.40
N LEU A 7 1.69 -16.89 0.63
CA LEU A 7 0.70 -17.55 1.49
C LEU A 7 -0.74 -17.38 0.96
N GLY A 8 -0.95 -16.40 0.08
CA GLY A 8 -2.20 -16.22 -0.65
C GLY A 8 -2.38 -17.25 -1.76
N ARG A 9 -3.57 -17.26 -2.34
CA ARG A 9 -3.92 -18.04 -3.53
C ARG A 9 -4.60 -17.14 -4.55
N PRO A 10 -4.71 -17.53 -5.83
CA PRO A 10 -5.56 -16.83 -6.79
C PRO A 10 -6.94 -16.51 -6.19
N GLY A 11 -7.35 -15.25 -6.28
CA GLY A 11 -8.57 -14.72 -5.66
C GLY A 11 -8.40 -14.16 -4.23
N SER A 12 -7.23 -14.29 -3.60
CA SER A 12 -6.98 -13.68 -2.29
C SER A 12 -6.96 -12.16 -2.37
N ILE A 13 -7.54 -11.51 -1.37
CA ILE A 13 -7.47 -10.05 -1.19
C ILE A 13 -6.43 -9.73 -0.12
N ILE A 14 -5.48 -8.86 -0.47
CA ILE A 14 -4.51 -8.27 0.45
C ILE A 14 -4.94 -6.83 0.72
N VAL A 15 -5.02 -6.45 1.98
CA VAL A 15 -5.32 -5.07 2.41
C VAL A 15 -4.15 -4.54 3.24
N VAL A 16 -3.70 -3.33 2.93
CA VAL A 16 -2.65 -2.62 3.66
C VAL A 16 -3.18 -1.27 4.09
N ASP A 17 -3.22 -1.03 5.40
CA ASP A 17 -3.75 0.22 5.96
C ASP A 17 -2.66 1.31 6.09
N ASN A 18 -3.11 2.55 6.22
CA ASN A 18 -2.31 3.75 6.46
C ASN A 18 -1.23 4.03 5.41
N VAL A 19 -1.62 3.99 4.13
CA VAL A 19 -0.70 4.15 2.99
C VAL A 19 -0.56 5.58 2.49
N THR A 20 -1.41 6.51 2.95
CA THR A 20 -1.36 7.91 2.50
C THR A 20 -0.63 8.80 3.51
N ARG A 21 -0.82 8.57 4.82
CA ARG A 21 -0.12 9.27 5.92
C ARG A 21 -0.09 10.80 5.76
N PHE A 22 -1.25 11.45 5.64
CA PHE A 22 -1.36 12.90 5.37
C PHE A 22 -0.58 13.37 4.13
N GLY A 23 -0.44 12.51 3.11
CA GLY A 23 0.25 12.83 1.86
C GLY A 23 1.78 12.71 1.92
N ARG A 24 2.37 12.38 3.08
CA ARG A 24 3.83 12.22 3.25
C ARG A 24 4.43 11.21 2.26
N VAL A 25 3.66 10.23 1.83
CA VAL A 25 4.08 9.24 0.83
C VAL A 25 4.48 9.87 -0.50
N LEU A 26 3.94 11.05 -0.89
CA LEU A 26 4.23 11.73 -2.15
C LEU A 26 5.59 12.44 -2.18
N ALA A 27 6.15 12.79 -1.04
CA ALA A 27 7.51 13.31 -0.90
C ALA A 27 8.03 13.04 0.52
N PRO A 28 8.47 11.82 0.83
CA PRO A 28 9.01 11.49 2.15
C PRO A 28 10.22 12.37 2.48
N ALA A 29 10.30 12.86 3.72
CA ALA A 29 11.51 13.49 4.21
C ALA A 29 12.67 12.46 4.27
N PRO A 30 13.94 12.91 4.22
CA PRO A 30 15.09 11.99 4.26
C PRO A 30 15.13 11.08 5.49
N ASP A 31 14.65 11.56 6.64
CA ASP A 31 14.57 10.84 7.92
C ASP A 31 13.24 10.13 8.16
N ASP A 32 12.29 10.22 7.22
CA ASP A 32 10.97 9.61 7.31
C ASP A 32 10.95 8.18 6.75
N ALA A 33 11.62 7.27 7.45
CA ALA A 33 11.71 5.86 7.08
C ALA A 33 10.33 5.19 6.89
N GLN A 34 9.29 5.66 7.60
CA GLN A 34 7.94 5.10 7.46
C GLN A 34 7.31 5.47 6.12
N ALA A 35 7.33 6.75 5.73
CA ALA A 35 6.73 7.16 4.46
C ALA A 35 7.53 6.63 3.26
N GLN A 36 8.86 6.49 3.39
CA GLN A 36 9.70 5.82 2.39
C GLN A 36 9.29 4.36 2.21
N ALA A 37 9.18 3.59 3.30
CA ALA A 37 8.78 2.19 3.21
C ALA A 37 7.37 2.00 2.64
N VAL A 38 6.43 2.91 2.93
CA VAL A 38 5.08 2.88 2.34
C VAL A 38 5.14 3.15 0.83
N ARG A 39 5.95 4.11 0.38
CA ARG A 39 6.15 4.37 -1.05
C ARG A 39 6.71 3.14 -1.75
N ASP A 40 7.81 2.58 -1.24
CA ASP A 40 8.47 1.42 -1.85
C ASP A 40 7.50 0.23 -1.92
N MET A 41 6.67 0.07 -0.90
CA MET A 41 5.63 -0.96 -0.86
C MET A 41 4.56 -0.75 -1.93
N LEU A 42 4.05 0.48 -2.11
CA LEU A 42 3.08 0.80 -3.16
C LEU A 42 3.66 0.64 -4.56
N GLU A 43 4.91 1.06 -4.78
CA GLU A 43 5.62 0.89 -6.05
C GLU A 43 5.78 -0.59 -6.39
N MET A 44 6.21 -1.40 -5.43
CA MET A 44 6.34 -2.85 -5.63
C MET A 44 4.98 -3.53 -5.85
N MET A 45 3.92 -3.12 -5.14
CA MET A 45 2.58 -3.66 -5.37
C MET A 45 2.03 -3.29 -6.75
N GLY A 46 2.35 -2.10 -7.26
CA GLY A 46 1.96 -1.67 -8.60
C GLY A 46 2.77 -2.34 -9.72
N ALA A 47 4.00 -2.78 -9.43
CA ALA A 47 4.88 -3.42 -10.39
C ALA A 47 4.80 -4.97 -10.40
N ASP A 48 4.32 -5.61 -9.33
CA ASP A 48 4.26 -7.08 -9.24
C ASP A 48 3.13 -7.63 -10.15
N PRO A 49 3.45 -8.41 -11.20
CA PRO A 49 2.45 -8.90 -12.13
C PRO A 49 1.49 -9.93 -11.51
N ARG A 50 1.72 -10.42 -10.29
CA ARG A 50 0.77 -11.32 -9.63
C ARG A 50 -0.37 -10.58 -8.92
N LEU A 51 -0.32 -9.24 -8.90
CA LEU A 51 -1.27 -8.41 -8.19
C LEU A 51 -2.02 -7.46 -9.14
N ASP A 52 -3.33 -7.37 -8.96
CA ASP A 52 -4.11 -6.23 -9.45
C ASP A 52 -4.35 -5.29 -8.25
N THR A 53 -3.65 -4.15 -8.24
CA THR A 53 -3.57 -3.26 -7.07
C THR A 53 -4.32 -1.95 -7.31
N ALA A 54 -5.02 -1.46 -6.28
CA ALA A 54 -5.53 -0.10 -6.18
C ALA A 54 -5.20 0.51 -4.81
N ALA A 55 -5.10 1.84 -4.75
CA ALA A 55 -4.98 2.59 -3.50
C ALA A 55 -6.14 3.58 -3.38
N ILE A 56 -6.79 3.60 -2.22
CA ILE A 56 -7.97 4.42 -1.95
C ILE A 56 -7.63 5.36 -0.81
N GLN A 57 -7.68 6.65 -1.07
CA GLN A 57 -7.52 7.68 -0.05
C GLN A 57 -8.83 7.86 0.72
N THR A 58 -8.72 8.11 2.02
CA THR A 58 -9.85 8.31 2.92
C THR A 58 -9.67 9.58 3.73
N VAL A 59 -10.78 10.24 4.01
CA VAL A 59 -10.84 11.40 4.91
C VAL A 59 -11.94 11.15 5.95
N GLY A 60 -11.72 11.60 7.18
CA GLY A 60 -12.71 11.46 8.24
C GLY A 60 -12.20 11.95 9.59
N THR A 61 -12.80 11.46 10.67
CA THR A 61 -12.45 11.84 12.06
C THR A 61 -11.02 11.51 12.45
N LYS A 62 -10.36 10.58 11.74
CA LYS A 62 -8.95 10.22 11.90
C LYS A 62 -7.98 11.09 11.09
N GLY A 63 -8.48 12.06 10.33
CA GLY A 63 -7.69 12.88 9.41
C GLY A 63 -7.66 12.30 8.00
N TRP A 64 -6.60 12.60 7.25
CA TRP A 64 -6.39 12.16 5.88
C TRP A 64 -5.43 10.98 5.83
N ASP A 65 -5.93 9.85 5.35
CA ASP A 65 -5.14 8.63 5.17
C ASP A 65 -5.59 7.84 3.92
N GLY A 66 -5.39 6.53 3.92
CA GLY A 66 -5.86 5.62 2.88
C GLY A 66 -5.37 4.20 3.10
N PHE A 67 -5.89 3.28 2.29
CA PHE A 67 -5.45 1.89 2.27
C PHE A 67 -5.18 1.43 0.83
N ALA A 68 -4.28 0.47 0.68
CA ALA A 68 -4.08 -0.27 -0.57
C ALA A 68 -4.85 -1.58 -0.50
N VAL A 69 -5.40 -1.99 -1.65
CA VAL A 69 -6.06 -3.28 -1.84
C VAL A 69 -5.49 -3.93 -3.08
N ALA A 70 -5.18 -5.21 -3.00
CA ALA A 70 -4.71 -5.98 -4.14
C ALA A 70 -5.40 -7.33 -4.23
N LEU A 71 -5.79 -7.72 -5.44
CA LEU A 71 -6.23 -9.05 -5.78
C LEU A 71 -5.01 -9.87 -6.22
N VAL A 72 -4.81 -11.04 -5.62
CA VAL A 72 -3.84 -12.02 -6.10
C VAL A 72 -4.44 -12.75 -7.31
N ARG A 73 -3.76 -12.70 -8.45
CA ARG A 73 -4.16 -13.40 -9.68
C ARG A 73 -3.85 -14.89 -9.64
#